data_AF-A0A5S9M7K9-F1
#
_entry.id   AF-A0A5S9M7K9-F1
#
_cell.length_a   1.000
_cell.length_b   1.000
_cell.length_c   1.000
_cell.angle_alpha   90.00
_cell.angle_beta   90.00
_cell.angle_gamma   90.00
#
_symmetry.space_group_name_H-M   'P 1'
#
loop_
_entity.id
_entity.type
_entity.pdbx_description
1 polymer ?
#
loop_
_entity_poly.entity_id
_entity_poly.type
_entity_poly.pdbx_seq_one_letter_code
_entity_poly.pdbx_strand_id
1 'polypeptide(L)'
;MIGCGGDRDKTKRPQMAQIAVKYADEPVFTSDNPRSEDPSAILKDMENGVPDAYYHSFVNRKQAIFLQLPMRKKRRYSLNSG
;
A
#
# COMPACT_ATOMS: atom_id res chain seq x y z
N MET A 1 -4.52 -2.91 1.41
CA MET A 1 -3.37 -3.20 0.53
C MET A 1 -3.77 -2.95 -0.91
N ILE A 2 -3.03 -2.11 -1.60
CA ILE A 2 -3.18 -1.83 -3.03
C ILE A 2 -1.88 -2.20 -3.76
N GLY A 3 -2.01 -2.74 -4.97
CA GLY A 3 -0.89 -3.09 -5.82
C GLY A 3 -0.99 -2.40 -7.17
N CYS A 4 0.15 -1.97 -7.72
CA CYS A 4 0.19 -1.44 -9.08
C CYS A 4 1.02 -2.33 -10.00
N GLY A 5 0.61 -2.38 -11.27
CA GLY A 5 1.32 -3.11 -12.33
C GLY A 5 2.27 -2.18 -13.08
N GLY A 6 3.39 -2.74 -13.54
CA GLY A 6 4.27 -2.13 -14.52
C GLY A 6 3.65 -2.08 -15.91
N ASP A 7 4.20 -1.20 -16.76
CA ASP A 7 3.75 -0.92 -18.13
C ASP A 7 2.26 -0.53 -18.20
N ARG A 8 1.76 0.11 -17.13
CA ARG A 8 0.41 0.71 -17.03
C ARG A 8 0.53 2.20 -16.73
N ASP A 9 -0.59 2.92 -16.85
CA ASP A 9 -0.69 4.36 -16.57
C ASP A 9 -0.03 4.76 -15.24
N LYS A 10 1.20 5.29 -15.33
CA LYS A 10 1.97 5.80 -14.19
C LYS A 10 1.28 7.00 -13.53
N THR A 11 0.55 7.78 -14.32
CA THR A 11 -0.19 8.97 -13.89
C THR A 11 -1.29 8.66 -12.87
N LYS A 12 -1.82 7.43 -12.83
CA LYS A 12 -2.85 7.01 -11.87
C LYS A 12 -2.27 6.52 -10.54
N ARG A 13 -0.98 6.17 -10.49
CA ARG A 13 -0.30 5.63 -9.28
C ARG A 13 -0.39 6.59 -8.08
N PRO A 14 -0.08 7.89 -8.22
CA PRO A 14 -0.20 8.85 -7.11
C PRO A 14 -1.64 8.99 -6.62
N GLN A 15 -2.61 9.04 -7.56
CA GLN A 15 -4.03 9.21 -7.22
C GLN A 15 -4.58 8.00 -6.47
N MET A 16 -4.19 6.79 -6.87
CA MET A 16 -4.55 5.56 -6.16
C MET A 16 -3.96 5.54 -4.74
N ALA A 17 -2.72 6.01 -4.57
CA ALA A 17 -2.07 6.12 -3.27
C ALA A 17 -2.82 7.10 -2.35
N GLN A 18 -3.22 8.27 -2.87
CA GLN A 18 -4.01 9.26 -2.13
C GLN A 18 -5.33 8.69 -1.63
N ILE A 19 -6.07 7.98 -2.49
CA ILE A 19 -7.32 7.34 -2.10
C ILE A 19 -7.06 6.27 -1.03
N ALA A 20 -6.04 5.44 -1.19
CA ALA A 20 -5.72 4.41 -0.22
C ALA A 20 -5.36 4.98 1.16
N VAL A 21 -4.54 6.03 1.23
CA VAL A 21 -4.21 6.72 2.48
C VAL A 21 -5.43 7.36 3.11
N LYS A 22 -6.31 7.97 2.31
CA LYS A 22 -7.49 8.68 2.82
C LYS A 22 -8.50 7.74 3.48
N TYR A 23 -8.65 6.51 3.00
CA TYR A 23 -9.71 5.59 3.43
C TYR A 23 -9.22 4.38 4.21
N ALA A 24 -7.92 4.08 4.23
CA ALA A 24 -7.36 2.98 5.01
C ALA A 24 -6.76 3.49 6.33
N ASP A 25 -7.04 2.78 7.42
CA ASP A 25 -6.36 2.99 8.71
C ASP A 25 -4.85 2.66 8.59
N GLU A 26 -4.52 1.61 7.84
CA GLU A 26 -3.16 1.12 7.59
C GLU A 26 -2.97 0.87 6.08
N PRO A 27 -2.70 1.92 5.29
CA PRO A 27 -2.49 1.79 3.85
C PRO A 27 -1.19 1.00 3.59
N VAL A 28 -1.27 0.07 2.65
CA VAL A 28 -0.13 -0.78 2.25
C VAL A 28 0.02 -0.79 0.75
N PHE A 29 1.20 -0.40 0.27
CA PHE A 29 1.58 -0.35 -1.12
C PHE A 29 2.46 -1.55 -1.48
N THR A 30 2.22 -2.11 -2.65
CA THR A 30 3.04 -3.20 -3.17
C THR A 30 3.18 -3.14 -4.69
N SER A 31 4.20 -3.82 -5.22
CA SER A 31 4.24 -4.17 -6.64
C SER A 31 3.51 -5.50 -6.84
N ASP A 32 2.43 -5.48 -7.63
CA ASP A 32 1.63 -6.69 -7.91
C ASP A 32 2.15 -7.43 -9.14
N ASN A 33 2.46 -6.68 -10.21
CA ASN A 33 3.02 -7.25 -11.44
C ASN A 33 3.94 -6.22 -12.12
N PRO A 34 5.24 -6.16 -11.76
CA PRO A 34 6.15 -5.15 -12.27
C PRO A 34 6.47 -5.27 -13.77
N ARG A 35 6.21 -6.44 -14.38
CA ARG A 35 6.59 -6.73 -15.78
C ARG A 35 8.04 -6.35 -16.05
N SER A 36 8.28 -5.35 -16.91
CA SER A 36 9.60 -4.85 -17.27
C SER A 36 10.06 -3.64 -16.43
N GLU A 37 9.19 -3.07 -15.59
CA GLU A 37 9.53 -1.94 -14.71
C GLU A 37 10.17 -2.40 -13.39
N ASP A 38 11.02 -1.55 -12.82
CA ASP A 38 11.54 -1.77 -11.48
C ASP A 38 10.40 -1.66 -10.44
N PRO A 39 10.15 -2.70 -9.61
CA PRO A 39 9.13 -2.66 -8.56
C PRO A 39 9.25 -1.47 -7.60
N SER A 40 10.47 -1.04 -7.30
CA SER A 40 10.78 0.08 -6.42
C SER A 40 10.42 1.41 -7.09
N ALA A 41 10.59 1.51 -8.41
CA ALA A 41 10.14 2.67 -9.17
C ALA A 41 8.60 2.78 -9.14
N ILE A 42 7.90 1.65 -9.25
CA ILE A 42 6.43 1.61 -9.13
C ILE A 42 5.98 2.12 -7.76
N LEU A 43 6.64 1.69 -6.68
CA LEU A 43 6.35 2.18 -5.34
C LEU A 43 6.64 3.68 -5.21
N LYS A 44 7.78 4.14 -5.70
CA LYS A 44 8.17 5.55 -5.65
C LYS A 44 7.16 6.46 -6.37
N ASP A 45 6.61 6.01 -7.50
CA ASP A 45 5.55 6.71 -8.20
C ASP A 45 4.27 6.85 -7.35
N MET A 46 3.94 5.83 -6.56
CA MET A 46 2.81 5.88 -5.63
C MET A 46 3.07 6.84 -4.46
N GLU A 47 4.28 6.78 -3.89
CA GLU A 47 4.71 7.62 -2.76
C GLU A 47 4.70 9.11 -3.10
N ASN A 48 5.03 9.47 -4.34
CA ASN A 48 4.93 10.85 -4.83
C ASN A 48 3.52 11.46 -4.68
N GLY A 49 2.46 10.64 -4.59
CA GLY A 49 1.10 11.11 -4.35
C GLY A 49 0.80 11.44 -2.90
N VAL A 50 1.60 10.95 -1.96
CA VAL A 50 1.33 10.94 -0.52
C VAL A 50 2.60 11.17 0.32
N PRO A 51 3.39 12.23 0.07
CA PRO A 51 4.71 12.43 0.67
C PRO A 51 4.72 12.49 2.21
N ASP A 52 3.61 12.96 2.82
CA ASP A 52 3.49 13.14 4.27
C ASP A 52 2.54 12.11 4.94
N ALA A 53 2.16 11.05 4.22
CA ALA A 53 1.26 10.05 4.74
C ALA A 53 1.99 8.92 5.47
N TYR A 54 1.34 8.36 6.49
CA TYR A 54 1.76 7.08 7.05
C TYR A 54 1.28 5.93 6.16
N TYR A 55 2.19 5.06 5.75
CA TYR A 55 1.90 3.85 4.98
C TYR A 55 2.97 2.77 5.18
N HIS A 56 2.67 1.54 4.78
CA HIS A 56 3.66 0.48 4.64
C HIS A 56 3.93 0.19 3.17
N SER A 57 5.20 0.05 2.80
CA SER A 57 5.62 -0.29 1.43
C SER A 57 6.33 -1.64 1.41
N PHE A 58 5.88 -2.55 0.57
CA PHE A 58 6.52 -3.86 0.39
C PHE A 58 6.70 -4.16 -1.09
N VAL A 59 7.95 -4.31 -1.52
CA VAL A 59 8.31 -4.62 -2.92
C VAL A 59 7.65 -5.92 -3.40
N ASN A 60 7.58 -6.93 -2.53
CA ASN A 60 7.03 -8.23 -2.88
C ASN A 60 5.64 -8.44 -2.25
N ARG A 61 4.64 -8.72 -3.08
CA ARG A 61 3.27 -9.03 -2.66
C ARG A 61 3.18 -10.16 -1.63
N LYS A 62 4.04 -11.19 -1.72
CA LYS A 62 4.05 -12.30 -0.74
C LYS A 62 4.44 -11.81 0.66
N GLN A 63 5.45 -10.92 0.73
CA GLN A 63 5.87 -10.32 2.00
C GLN A 63 4.74 -9.44 2.56
N ALA A 64 4.12 -8.63 1.72
CA ALA A 64 3.00 -7.77 2.12
C ALA A 64 1.84 -8.58 2.73
N ILE A 65 1.42 -9.68 2.08
CA ILE A 65 0.36 -10.55 2.62
C ILE A 65 0.77 -11.17 3.95
N PHE A 66 1.98 -11.72 4.03
CA PHE A 66 2.49 -12.38 5.23
C PHE A 66 2.56 -11.43 6.43
N LEU A 67 3.01 -10.19 6.22
CA LEU A 67 3.11 -9.16 7.27
C LEU A 67 1.76 -8.52 7.60
N GLN A 68 0.82 -8.43 6.66
CA GLN A 68 -0.49 -7.85 6.95
C GLN A 68 -1.41 -8.78 7.77
N LEU A 69 -1.28 -10.10 7.60
CA LEU A 69 -2.03 -11.11 8.38
C LEU A 69 -1.91 -10.92 9.90
N PRO A 70 -0.71 -10.73 10.49
CA PRO A 70 -0.57 -10.43 11.90
C PRO A 70 -1.05 -9.01 12.26
N MET A 71 -0.93 -8.01 11.38
CA MET A 71 -1.40 -6.63 11.67
C MET A 71 -2.92 -6.55 11.86
N ARG A 72 -3.70 -7.31 11.08
CA ARG A 72 -5.17 -7.35 11.21
C ARG A 72 -5.67 -7.80 12.59
N LYS A 73 -4.85 -8.47 13.41
CA LYS A 73 -5.24 -8.93 14.74
C LYS A 73 -5.18 -7.87 15.85
N LYS A 74 -4.60 -6.68 15.62
CA LYS A 74 -4.49 -5.63 16.65
C LYS A 74 -5.70 -4.69 16.77
N ARG A 75 -6.75 -4.82 15.95
CA ARG A 75 -7.97 -3.98 16.02
C ARG A 75 -9.25 -4.77 16.32
N ARG A 76 -9.22 -5.62 17.34
CA ARG A 76 -10.42 -6.05 18.08
C ARG A 76 -10.05 -6.05 19.57
N TYR A 77 -10.90 -5.46 20.40
CA TYR A 77 -10.74 -5.17 21.83
C TYR A 77 -10.06 -3.83 22.19
N SER A 78 -10.76 -2.74 21.90
CA SER A 78 -11.04 -1.78 22.97
C SER A 78 -12.30 -1.02 22.61
N LEU A 79 -13.33 -1.15 23.45
CA LEU A 79 -14.50 -0.29 23.67
C LEU A 79 -15.72 -1.16 24.02
N ASN A 80 -15.81 -1.55 25.30
CA ASN A 80 -16.83 -0.94 26.16
C ASN A 80 -16.46 -1.16 27.63
N SER A 81 -16.01 -0.07 28.26
CA SER A 81 -16.04 0.15 29.69
C SER A 81 -17.43 0.67 30.03
N GLY A 82 -18.11 0.05 31.00
CA GLY A 82 -19.44 0.45 31.49
C GLY A 82 -20.19 -0.71 32.11
#